data_AF-A0A7V4IKH7-F1
#
_entry.id   AF-A0A7V4IKH7-F1
#
_cell.length_a   1.000
_cell.length_b   1.000
_cell.length_c   1.000
_cell.angle_alpha   90.00
_cell.angle_beta   90.00
_cell.angle_gamma   90.00
#
_symmetry.space_group_name_H-M   'P 1'
#
loop_
_entity.id
_entity.type
_entity.pdbx_description
1 polymer ?
#
loop_
_entity_poly.entity_id
_entity_poly.type
_entity_poly.pdbx_seq_one_letter_code
_entity_poly.pdbx_strand_id
1 'polypeptide(L)'
;MSNDQKYWNFIFSILFVLLAGMAVNALKDGGRLPTSIGDIAAMDIFLISLSAFRLIRLFVYDTVMNFVRDYFNGFPSGPRKTVANLLSCPWCTGIWISLIVTFFYFYSQITFFPVLVLAFAGLGSFMQVVINRVNR
;
A
#
# COMPACT_ATOMS: atom_id res chain seq x y z
N MET A 1 1.14 22.06 13.41
CA MET A 1 1.18 21.74 11.96
C MET A 1 0.86 23.01 11.19
N SER A 2 1.74 23.48 10.30
CA SER A 2 1.53 24.72 9.54
C SER A 2 0.26 24.63 8.68
N ASN A 3 -0.38 25.75 8.41
CA ASN A 3 -1.59 25.79 7.58
C ASN A 3 -1.32 25.25 6.16
N ASP A 4 -0.13 25.50 5.63
CA ASP A 4 0.31 24.95 4.34
C ASP A 4 0.32 23.41 4.33
N GLN A 5 0.75 22.78 5.42
CA GLN A 5 0.79 21.32 5.51
C GLN A 5 -0.60 20.69 5.56
N LYS A 6 -1.57 21.35 6.20
CA LYS A 6 -2.98 20.92 6.18
C LYS A 6 -3.53 20.94 4.76
N TYR A 7 -3.23 21.99 4.01
CA TYR A 7 -3.62 22.15 2.62
C TYR A 7 -3.04 21.02 1.74
N TRP A 8 -1.74 20.71 1.88
CA TRP A 8 -1.13 19.61 1.12
C TRP A 8 -1.69 18.23 1.48
N ASN A 9 -1.98 17.97 2.77
CA ASN A 9 -2.60 16.71 3.17
C ASN A 9 -4.01 16.56 2.55
N PHE A 10 -4.78 17.64 2.51
CA PHE A 10 -6.10 17.65 1.87
C PHE A 10 -6.01 17.36 0.36
N ILE A 11 -5.04 17.98 -0.33
CA ILE A 11 -4.77 17.69 -1.76
C ILE A 11 -4.45 16.21 -1.97
N PHE A 12 -3.58 15.61 -1.15
CA PHE A 12 -3.22 14.20 -1.30
C PHE A 12 -4.41 13.26 -1.07
N SER A 13 -5.31 13.61 -0.16
CA SER A 13 -6.56 12.84 0.02
C SER A 13 -7.48 12.94 -1.19
N ILE A 14 -7.64 14.12 -1.78
CA ILE A 14 -8.40 14.28 -3.03
C ILE A 14 -7.73 13.49 -4.15
N LEU A 15 -6.41 13.59 -4.29
CA LEU A 15 -5.62 12.84 -5.26
C LEU A 15 -5.86 11.33 -5.10
N PHE A 16 -5.85 10.81 -3.88
CA PHE A 16 -6.14 9.40 -3.63
C PHE A 16 -7.52 9.00 -4.15
N VAL A 17 -8.57 9.78 -3.84
CA VAL A 17 -9.94 9.48 -4.30
C VAL A 17 -10.03 9.52 -5.83
N LEU A 18 -9.39 10.50 -6.47
CA LEU A 18 -9.34 10.59 -7.94
C LEU A 18 -8.60 9.39 -8.55
N LEU A 19 -7.44 9.02 -8.01
CA LEU A 19 -6.68 7.85 -8.45
C LEU A 19 -7.47 6.56 -8.26
N ALA A 20 -8.17 6.41 -7.13
CA ALA A 20 -9.02 5.26 -6.87
C ALA A 20 -10.19 5.18 -7.87
N GLY A 21 -10.86 6.31 -8.15
CA GLY A 21 -11.90 6.37 -9.17
C GLY A 21 -11.37 6.04 -10.56
N MET A 22 -10.20 6.57 -10.94
CA MET A 22 -9.55 6.25 -12.21
C MET A 22 -9.13 4.78 -12.30
N ALA A 23 -8.62 4.19 -11.22
CA ALA A 23 -8.27 2.78 -11.15
C ALA A 23 -9.51 1.90 -11.38
N VAL A 24 -10.65 2.22 -10.76
CA VAL A 24 -11.91 1.51 -10.98
C VAL A 24 -12.40 1.65 -12.41
N ASN A 25 -12.36 2.85 -12.98
CA ASN A 25 -12.77 3.09 -14.37
C ASN A 25 -11.87 2.33 -15.35
N ALA A 26 -10.54 2.33 -15.14
CA ALA A 26 -9.60 1.60 -15.97
C ALA A 26 -9.82 0.07 -15.93
N LEU A 27 -10.16 -0.47 -14.76
CA LEU A 27 -10.54 -1.88 -14.62
C LEU A 27 -11.89 -2.17 -15.30
N LYS A 28 -12.83 -1.22 -15.26
CA LYS A 28 -14.15 -1.32 -15.91
C LYS A 28 -14.00 -1.40 -17.43
N ASP A 29 -13.25 -0.47 -18.01
CA ASP A 29 -13.03 -0.40 -19.45
C ASP A 29 -12.31 -1.65 -19.96
N GLY A 30 -11.45 -2.24 -19.13
CA GLY A 30 -10.78 -3.50 -19.42
C GLY A 30 -11.63 -4.75 -19.25
N GLY A 31 -12.86 -4.66 -18.72
CA GLY A 31 -13.70 -5.82 -18.38
C GLY A 31 -13.12 -6.72 -17.27
N ARG A 32 -12.22 -6.17 -16.44
CA ARG A 32 -11.46 -6.89 -15.40
C ARG A 32 -11.96 -6.60 -13.97
N LEU A 33 -13.11 -5.92 -13.85
CA LEU A 33 -13.72 -5.67 -12.54
C LEU A 33 -14.39 -6.95 -12.02
N PRO A 34 -14.06 -7.42 -10.80
CA PRO A 34 -14.84 -8.44 -10.14
C PRO A 34 -16.21 -7.85 -9.77
N THR A 35 -17.27 -8.32 -10.43
CA THR A 35 -18.64 -7.80 -10.25
C THR A 35 -19.38 -8.43 -9.09
N SER A 36 -18.89 -9.55 -8.53
CA SER A 36 -19.44 -10.20 -7.35
C SER A 36 -18.35 -10.63 -6.37
N ILE A 37 -18.66 -10.58 -5.07
CA ILE A 37 -17.79 -11.12 -4.00
C ILE A 37 -17.57 -12.63 -4.20
N GLY A 38 -18.54 -13.33 -4.83
CA GLY A 38 -18.42 -14.76 -5.13
C GLY A 38 -17.43 -15.10 -6.26
N ASP A 39 -17.05 -14.12 -7.08
CA ASP A 39 -16.10 -14.33 -8.19
C ASP A 39 -14.64 -14.28 -7.71
N ILE A 40 -14.40 -13.71 -6.52
CA ILE A 40 -13.07 -13.55 -5.95
C ILE A 40 -12.76 -14.79 -5.12
N ALA A 41 -11.74 -15.56 -5.50
CA ALA A 41 -11.33 -16.69 -4.69
C ALA A 41 -10.83 -16.19 -3.33
N ALA A 42 -11.14 -16.90 -2.25
CA ALA A 42 -10.62 -16.57 -0.92
C ALA A 42 -9.07 -16.50 -0.91
N MET A 43 -8.43 -17.24 -1.81
CA MET A 43 -6.98 -17.20 -2.03
C MET A 43 -6.51 -15.85 -2.58
N ASP A 44 -7.25 -15.19 -3.46
CA ASP A 44 -6.87 -13.87 -4.01
C ASP A 44 -6.85 -12.82 -2.90
N ILE A 45 -7.89 -12.80 -2.06
CA ILE A 45 -7.97 -11.89 -0.90
C ILE A 45 -6.79 -12.14 0.03
N PHE A 46 -6.46 -13.40 0.30
CA PHE A 46 -5.34 -13.79 1.15
C PHE A 46 -3.99 -13.35 0.55
N LEU A 47 -3.76 -13.59 -0.74
CA LEU A 47 -2.54 -13.20 -1.45
C LEU A 47 -2.35 -11.68 -1.48
N ILE A 48 -3.40 -10.94 -1.87
CA ILE A 48 -3.37 -9.47 -1.91
C ILE A 48 -3.12 -8.90 -0.51
N SER A 49 -3.77 -9.44 0.51
CA SER A 49 -3.61 -8.99 1.90
C SER A 49 -2.19 -9.21 2.43
N LEU A 50 -1.62 -10.40 2.22
CA LEU A 50 -0.24 -10.70 2.64
C LEU A 50 0.81 -9.89 1.86
N SER A 51 0.58 -9.71 0.56
CA SER A 51 1.43 -8.88 -0.29
C SER A 51 1.43 -7.42 0.17
N ALA A 52 0.24 -6.85 0.38
CA ALA A 52 0.09 -5.49 0.92
C ALA A 52 0.75 -5.37 2.30
N PHE A 53 0.56 -6.35 3.20
CA PHE A 53 1.21 -6.38 4.51
C PHE A 53 2.74 -6.30 4.41
N ARG A 54 3.37 -7.09 3.51
CA ARG A 54 4.83 -7.04 3.31
C ARG A 54 5.27 -5.66 2.84
N LEU A 55 4.58 -5.09 1.86
CA LEU A 55 4.93 -3.77 1.31
C LEU A 55 4.77 -2.66 2.34
N ILE A 56 3.67 -2.64 3.11
CA ILE A 56 3.46 -1.66 4.19
C ILE A 56 4.62 -1.75 5.19
N ARG A 57 5.02 -2.96 5.60
CA ARG A 57 6.17 -3.12 6.50
C ARG A 57 7.47 -2.68 5.87
N LEU A 58 7.68 -2.97 4.60
CA LEU A 58 8.87 -2.55 3.87
C LEU A 58 9.02 -1.02 3.87
N PHE A 59 7.94 -0.30 3.58
CA PHE A 59 7.96 1.17 3.50
C PHE A 59 8.00 1.86 4.86
N VAL A 60 7.30 1.33 5.86
CA VAL A 60 7.07 2.03 7.14
C VAL A 60 8.04 1.60 8.23
N TYR A 61 8.45 0.33 8.26
CA TYR A 61 9.20 -0.24 9.38
C TYR A 61 10.58 -0.80 9.02
N ASP A 62 10.76 -1.31 7.80
CA ASP A 62 11.98 -2.03 7.40
C ASP A 62 13.15 -1.05 7.15
N THR A 63 14.33 -1.40 7.66
CA THR A 63 15.53 -0.56 7.57
C THR A 63 15.97 -0.35 6.13
N VAL A 64 15.60 -1.26 5.21
CA VAL A 64 15.85 -1.10 3.78
C VAL A 64 15.33 0.23 3.26
N MET A 65 14.15 0.70 3.70
CA MET A 65 13.57 1.98 3.27
C MET A 65 13.94 3.16 4.18
N ASN A 66 14.92 3.03 5.08
CA ASN A 66 15.39 4.14 5.92
C ASN A 66 15.86 5.31 5.04
N PHE A 67 16.64 5.05 3.99
CA PHE A 67 17.16 6.10 3.12
C PHE A 67 16.06 6.95 2.47
N VAL A 68 14.93 6.34 2.09
CA VAL A 68 13.77 7.05 1.54
C VAL A 68 13.09 7.90 2.61
N ARG A 69 12.87 7.32 3.80
CA ARG A 69 12.21 8.01 4.91
C ARG A 69 13.02 9.19 5.41
N ASP A 70 14.33 9.01 5.57
CA ASP A 70 15.25 10.05 6.02
C ASP A 70 15.35 11.18 5.01
N TYR A 71 15.39 10.86 3.71
CA TYR A 71 15.35 11.85 2.65
C TYR A 71 14.11 12.75 2.73
N PHE A 72 12.91 12.17 2.87
CA PHE A 72 11.67 12.95 2.93
C PHE A 72 11.47 13.67 4.28
N ASN A 73 12.02 13.14 5.37
CA ASN A 73 11.93 13.77 6.69
C ASN A 73 12.67 15.10 6.78
N GLY A 74 13.71 15.29 5.97
CA GLY A 74 14.51 16.53 5.92
C GLY A 74 13.76 17.77 5.41
N PHE A 75 12.57 17.63 4.83
CA PHE A 75 11.80 18.77 4.32
C PHE A 75 10.88 19.39 5.40
N PRO A 76 10.88 20.73 5.58
CA PRO A 76 10.10 21.39 6.63
C PRO A 76 8.61 21.52 6.29
N SER A 77 8.25 21.67 5.00
CA SER A 77 6.87 21.83 4.54
C SER A 77 6.73 21.42 3.07
N GLY A 78 5.48 21.36 2.60
CA GLY A 78 5.16 21.11 1.19
C GLY A 78 4.83 19.65 0.88
N PRO A 79 4.72 19.30 -0.42
CA PRO A 79 4.29 17.96 -0.85
C PRO A 79 5.27 16.87 -0.43
N ARG A 80 6.58 17.18 -0.37
CA ARG A 80 7.62 16.22 0.09
C ARG A 80 7.46 15.89 1.57
N LYS A 81 7.07 16.85 2.39
CA LYS A 81 6.76 16.61 3.81
C LYS A 81 5.49 15.78 3.97
N THR A 82 4.49 15.96 3.09
CA THR A 82 3.31 15.08 3.04
C THR A 82 3.71 13.63 2.76
N VAL A 83 4.59 13.37 1.80
CA VAL A 83 5.12 12.01 1.54
C VAL A 83 5.81 11.43 2.78
N ALA A 84 6.60 12.23 3.51
CA ALA A 84 7.20 11.80 4.77
C ALA A 84 6.13 11.41 5.81
N ASN A 85 5.07 12.20 5.93
CA ASN A 85 3.95 11.93 6.84
C ASN A 85 3.18 10.66 6.45
N LEU A 86 3.01 10.41 5.14
CA LEU A 86 2.39 9.18 4.62
C LEU A 86 3.24 7.96 4.99
N LEU A 87 4.54 7.99 4.71
CA LEU A 87 5.48 6.90 5.00
C LEU A 87 5.66 6.66 6.50
N SER A 88 5.44 7.67 7.34
CA SER A 88 5.48 7.54 8.80
C SER A 88 4.18 6.96 9.37
N CYS A 89 3.07 6.99 8.61
CA CYS A 89 1.78 6.51 9.04
C CYS A 89 1.44 5.15 8.39
N PRO A 90 1.40 4.05 9.16
CA PRO A 90 1.11 2.72 8.60
C PRO A 90 -0.28 2.62 7.99
N TRP A 91 -1.26 3.35 8.51
CA TRP A 91 -2.63 3.36 7.99
C TRP A 91 -2.72 4.06 6.63
N CYS A 92 -2.06 5.22 6.50
CA CYS A 92 -2.03 5.97 5.24
C CYS A 92 -1.27 5.20 4.17
N THR A 93 -0.05 4.74 4.48
CA THR A 93 0.69 3.88 3.56
C THR A 93 -0.12 2.62 3.23
N GLY A 94 -0.84 2.05 4.20
CA GLY A 94 -1.74 0.91 3.99
C GLY A 94 -2.79 1.14 2.92
N ILE A 95 -3.56 2.23 3.01
CA ILE A 95 -4.59 2.55 2.02
C ILE A 95 -4.00 2.74 0.62
N TRP A 96 -2.88 3.45 0.50
CA TRP A 96 -2.20 3.68 -0.78
C TRP A 96 -1.62 2.39 -1.39
N ILE A 97 -0.93 1.58 -0.58
CA ILE A 97 -0.34 0.32 -1.02
C ILE A 97 -1.43 -0.68 -1.39
N SER A 98 -2.52 -0.79 -0.62
CA SER A 98 -3.64 -1.67 -0.95
C SER A 98 -4.30 -1.27 -2.27
N LEU A 99 -4.48 0.02 -2.55
CA LEU A 99 -4.99 0.48 -3.85
C LEU A 99 -4.06 0.04 -4.98
N ILE A 100 -2.75 0.28 -4.83
CA ILE A 100 -1.74 -0.07 -5.83
C ILE A 100 -1.72 -1.58 -6.10
N VAL A 101 -1.57 -2.39 -5.05
CA VAL A 101 -1.49 -3.86 -5.18
C VAL A 101 -2.75 -4.42 -5.83
N THR A 102 -3.92 -3.98 -5.38
CA THR A 102 -5.20 -4.45 -5.91
C THR A 102 -5.36 -4.06 -7.38
N PHE A 103 -5.09 -2.80 -7.73
CA PHE A 103 -5.17 -2.33 -9.11
C PHE A 103 -4.26 -3.14 -10.03
N PHE A 104 -2.98 -3.28 -9.67
CA PHE A 104 -2.04 -4.03 -10.51
C PHE A 104 -2.41 -5.50 -10.61
N TYR A 105 -2.83 -6.14 -9.52
CA TYR A 105 -3.25 -7.55 -9.53
C TYR A 105 -4.34 -7.83 -10.56
N PHE A 106 -5.37 -6.98 -10.63
CA PHE A 106 -6.46 -7.15 -11.59
C PHE A 106 -6.15 -6.58 -12.97
N TYR A 107 -5.24 -5.61 -13.10
CA TYR A 107 -4.93 -4.98 -14.38
C TYR A 107 -4.05 -5.86 -15.27
N SER A 108 -3.04 -6.52 -14.71
CA SER A 108 -2.05 -7.30 -15.46
C SER A 108 -1.94 -8.74 -14.97
N GLN A 109 -1.84 -9.68 -15.91
CA GLN A 109 -1.58 -11.08 -15.56
C GLN A 109 -0.12 -11.29 -15.10
N ILE A 110 0.81 -10.40 -15.50
CA ILE A 110 2.24 -10.52 -15.17
C ILE A 110 2.50 -10.19 -13.70
N THR A 111 1.66 -9.35 -13.08
CA THR A 111 1.80 -8.92 -11.68
C THR A 111 1.43 -10.01 -10.69
N PHE A 112 0.85 -11.13 -11.13
CA PHE A 112 0.62 -12.30 -10.29
C PHE A 112 1.92 -12.79 -9.63
N PHE A 113 3.01 -12.89 -10.38
CA PHE A 113 4.28 -13.42 -9.85
C PHE A 113 4.88 -12.53 -8.75
N PRO A 114 5.04 -11.20 -8.93
CA PRO A 114 5.46 -10.30 -7.84
C PRO A 114 4.56 -10.35 -6.62
N VAL A 115 3.22 -10.38 -6.81
CA VAL A 115 2.26 -10.43 -5.69
C VAL A 115 2.42 -11.72 -4.90
N LEU A 116 2.60 -12.85 -5.59
CA LEU A 116 2.82 -14.14 -4.95
C LEU A 116 4.11 -14.17 -4.13
N VAL A 117 5.22 -13.66 -4.69
CA VAL A 117 6.50 -13.56 -3.97
C VAL A 117 6.37 -12.67 -2.73
N LEU A 118 5.72 -11.52 -2.86
CA LEU A 118 5.47 -10.60 -1.74
C LEU A 118 4.56 -11.23 -0.69
N ALA A 119 3.56 -12.03 -1.09
CA ALA A 119 2.68 -12.73 -0.18
C ALA A 119 3.44 -13.76 0.67
N PHE A 120 4.31 -14.58 0.08
CA PHE A 120 5.16 -15.52 0.84
C PHE A 120 6.11 -14.79 1.80
N ALA A 121 6.74 -13.71 1.36
CA ALA A 121 7.57 -12.87 2.23
C ALA A 121 6.75 -12.23 3.38
N GLY A 122 5.50 -11.85 3.10
CA GLY A 122 4.54 -11.34 4.07
C GLY A 122 4.18 -12.39 5.12
N LEU A 123 3.92 -13.63 4.69
CA LEU A 123 3.63 -14.76 5.58
C LEU A 123 4.81 -15.04 6.51
N GLY A 124 6.04 -15.10 5.99
CA GLY A 124 7.24 -15.28 6.81
C GLY A 124 7.43 -14.15 7.84
N SER A 125 7.21 -12.91 7.40
CA SER A 125 7.28 -11.72 8.28
C SER A 125 6.21 -11.74 9.37
N PHE A 126 5.02 -12.26 9.07
CA PHE A 126 3.93 -12.43 10.02
C PHE A 126 4.28 -13.49 11.06
N MET A 127 4.73 -14.68 10.63
CA MET A 127 5.18 -15.73 11.52
C MET A 127 6.27 -15.27 12.48
N GLN A 128 7.26 -14.52 11.98
CA GLN A 128 8.32 -13.95 12.82
C GLN A 128 7.78 -13.02 13.91
N VAL A 129 6.79 -12.18 13.59
CA VAL A 129 6.16 -11.28 14.58
C VAL A 129 5.38 -12.07 15.63
N VAL A 130 4.66 -13.12 15.21
CA VAL A 130 3.93 -14.00 16.13
C VAL A 130 4.91 -14.72 17.06
N ILE A 131 5.97 -15.34 16.52
CA ILE A 131 6.99 -16.02 17.32
C ILE A 131 7.66 -15.05 18.30
N ASN A 132 8.03 -13.86 17.85
CA ASN A 132 8.62 -12.83 18.72
C ASN A 132 7.65 -12.35 19.81
N ARG A 133 6.34 -12.47 19.60
CA ARG A 133 5.33 -12.13 20.61
C ARG A 133 5.10 -13.27 21.59
N VAL A 134 5.20 -14.52 21.15
CA VAL A 134 5.09 -15.71 22.02
C VAL A 134 6.33 -15.89 22.88
N ASN A 135 7.52 -15.59 22.33
CA ASN A 135 8.80 -15.66 23.05
C ASN A 135 9.06 -14.47 23.98
N ARG A 136 8.12 -13.52 24.09
CA ARG A 136 8.15 -12.39 25.02
C ARG A 136 7.18 -12.63 26.17
#